data_AF-A0ABC8K575-F1
#
_entry.id   AF-A0ABC8K575-F1
#
_cell.length_a   1.000
_cell.length_b   1.000
_cell.length_c   1.000
_cell.angle_alpha   90.00
_cell.angle_beta   90.00
_cell.angle_gamma   90.00
#
_symmetry.space_group_name_H-M   'P 1'
#
loop_
_entity.id
_entity.type
_entity.pdbx_description
1 polymer ?
#
loop_
_entity_poly.entity_id
_entity_poly.type
_entity_poly.pdbx_seq_one_letter_code
_entity_poly.pdbx_strand_id
1 'polypeptide(L)'
;MCGILAVLGCVDNSQATRSRIIKLSRRLRHRGPDWSGLHCYEDCYLAHERLAIIDPISGDQPLYNEDKTIVVTVNGEIYNHKALRESESLKSHKYHTGSDCEVLAHLYEEHGEEFINMLDGMFAFVLLDTRDKSYIAVRDPIGVIPLYIGWGLDGSVWFASEMKALSDDCEQFMAFPPGHIYSSKQGGLRRWYNPTWFNELVPSTPYDPMLVRNTFEKAVIKRLMTDVPFGVLLSGGLDSSLVASVAIRHLEKSDARQWGSKLHTFCIGLKGSPDLKAGKEVADYLGTRHHELHFTVQEGIDAIEEVIYHVETYDVTTIRASTPMFLMSRKIKSLGVKMVLSGEGSDEIFGGYLYFHKAPNKKEFHEETCRKIKDLHKYDCLRANKATCAWGVEARVPFLDKEFIDVAMSIDPEWKMIRPDLGRIEKWVLRNAFDDEKNPYLPKHILYRQKEQFSDGVGYSWIDGLKDHANKHVSDTMLTNASFVFPDNPPATKEAYYYRAIFEKFFPKSAARATVPGGPSVACSTAKAVEWDAAWKGNLDPSGRAALGVHVAAYEGDKAADVRPEKLQKLAEKTAEAIV
;
A
#
# COMPACT_ATOMS: atom_id res chain seq x y z
N MET A 1 -11.32 -3.70 5.61
CA MET A 1 -10.71 -4.63 4.66
C MET A 1 -10.98 -6.05 5.07
N CYS A 2 -11.79 -6.73 4.27
CA CYS A 2 -12.33 -8.06 4.51
C CYS A 2 -11.42 -9.15 3.92
N GLY A 3 -11.77 -10.41 4.13
CA GLY A 3 -11.22 -11.56 3.42
C GLY A 3 -12.29 -12.18 2.53
N ILE A 4 -12.01 -12.35 1.24
CA ILE A 4 -12.90 -13.09 0.32
C ILE A 4 -12.24 -14.37 -0.15
N LEU A 5 -13.04 -15.43 -0.27
CA LEU A 5 -12.69 -16.67 -0.95
C LEU A 5 -13.90 -17.11 -1.77
N ALA A 6 -13.74 -17.24 -3.08
CA ALA A 6 -14.75 -17.78 -3.96
C ALA A 6 -14.21 -19.00 -4.69
N VAL A 7 -15.02 -20.06 -4.78
CA VAL A 7 -14.71 -21.29 -5.51
C VAL A 7 -15.86 -21.61 -6.45
N LEU A 8 -15.59 -21.62 -7.75
CA LEU A 8 -16.60 -21.60 -8.81
C LEU A 8 -16.45 -22.86 -9.68
N GLY A 9 -17.52 -23.63 -9.82
CA GLY A 9 -17.55 -24.83 -10.67
C GLY A 9 -16.82 -26.04 -10.07
N CYS A 10 -16.97 -26.30 -8.77
CA CYS A 10 -16.42 -27.51 -8.14
C CYS A 10 -17.11 -28.77 -8.65
N VAL A 11 -16.35 -29.83 -8.94
CA VAL A 11 -16.94 -31.14 -9.28
C VAL A 11 -17.58 -31.79 -8.05
N ASP A 12 -16.94 -31.68 -6.88
CA ASP A 12 -17.47 -32.20 -5.62
C ASP A 12 -18.21 -31.10 -4.84
N ASN A 13 -19.53 -31.20 -4.73
CA ASN A 13 -20.39 -30.31 -3.94
C ASN A 13 -20.80 -30.91 -2.58
N SER A 14 -20.03 -31.88 -2.08
CA SER A 14 -20.28 -32.52 -0.79
C SER A 14 -20.13 -31.56 0.40
N GLN A 15 -20.67 -32.00 1.54
CA GLN A 15 -20.44 -31.33 2.82
C GLN A 15 -18.95 -31.27 3.20
N ALA A 16 -18.12 -32.19 2.68
CA ALA A 16 -16.67 -32.18 2.89
C ALA A 16 -16.03 -31.00 2.15
N THR A 17 -16.39 -30.75 0.88
CA THR A 17 -15.94 -29.56 0.13
C THR A 17 -16.37 -28.28 0.84
N ARG A 18 -17.64 -28.18 1.23
CA ARG A 18 -18.13 -27.01 1.99
C ARG A 18 -17.30 -26.78 3.25
N SER A 19 -16.98 -27.84 4.00
CA SER A 19 -16.17 -27.75 5.22
C SER A 19 -14.72 -27.35 4.93
N ARG A 20 -14.15 -27.82 3.81
CA ARG A 20 -12.80 -27.42 3.35
C ARG A 20 -12.77 -25.93 3.00
N ILE A 21 -13.75 -25.43 2.25
CA ILE A 21 -13.85 -24.01 1.88
C ILE A 21 -13.98 -23.11 3.12
N ILE A 22 -14.79 -23.50 4.10
CA ILE A 22 -14.87 -22.78 5.38
C ILE A 22 -13.51 -22.77 6.09
N LYS A 23 -12.77 -23.89 6.10
CA LYS A 23 -11.43 -23.95 6.72
C LYS A 23 -10.42 -23.05 6.01
N LEU A 24 -10.48 -22.94 4.68
CA LEU A 24 -9.62 -22.06 3.90
C LEU A 24 -9.99 -20.59 4.08
N SER A 25 -11.28 -20.26 4.06
CA SER A 25 -11.78 -18.91 4.32
C SER A 25 -11.35 -18.40 5.70
N ARG A 26 -11.36 -19.27 6.73
CA ARG A 26 -10.86 -18.95 8.08
C ARG A 26 -9.40 -18.52 8.13
N ARG A 27 -8.56 -18.89 7.15
CA ARG A 27 -7.17 -18.41 7.06
C ARG A 27 -7.09 -16.91 6.74
N LEU A 28 -8.21 -16.29 6.33
CA LEU A 28 -8.33 -14.86 6.02
C LEU A 28 -9.03 -14.08 7.14
N ARG A 29 -9.42 -14.74 8.25
CA ARG A 29 -10.19 -14.13 9.34
C ARG A 29 -9.47 -12.97 10.03
N HIS A 30 -8.14 -12.96 10.02
CA HIS A 30 -7.38 -11.82 10.53
C HIS A 30 -7.76 -10.51 9.84
N ARG A 31 -8.12 -10.57 8.55
CA ARG A 31 -8.58 -9.41 7.77
C ARG A 31 -9.95 -8.97 8.25
N GLY A 32 -10.88 -9.91 8.38
CA GLY A 32 -12.26 -9.67 8.79
C GLY A 32 -12.67 -10.43 10.04
N PRO A 33 -12.36 -9.92 11.23
CA PRO A 33 -12.59 -10.62 12.50
C PRO A 33 -14.02 -10.48 13.05
N ASP A 34 -14.86 -9.62 12.46
CA ASP A 34 -16.15 -9.25 13.06
C ASP A 34 -17.26 -10.25 12.76
N TRP A 35 -17.28 -10.82 11.54
CA TRP A 35 -18.30 -11.79 11.14
C TRP A 35 -17.82 -12.69 9.99
N SER A 36 -18.49 -13.83 9.76
CA SER A 36 -18.21 -14.72 8.62
C SER A 36 -19.51 -15.05 7.88
N GLY A 37 -19.48 -15.09 6.56
CA GLY A 37 -20.60 -15.48 5.71
C GLY A 37 -20.19 -16.48 4.62
N LEU A 38 -21.14 -17.31 4.19
CA LEU A 38 -20.94 -18.26 3.09
C LEU A 38 -22.23 -18.42 2.30
N HIS A 39 -22.22 -17.99 1.05
CA HIS A 39 -23.23 -18.36 0.07
C HIS A 39 -22.80 -19.62 -0.70
N CYS A 40 -23.75 -20.50 -0.96
CA CYS A 40 -23.57 -21.72 -1.73
C CYS A 40 -24.73 -21.86 -2.70
N TYR A 41 -24.41 -21.98 -3.98
CA TYR A 41 -25.36 -22.24 -5.04
C TYR A 41 -24.78 -23.36 -5.91
N GLU A 42 -25.32 -24.56 -5.76
CA GLU A 42 -24.82 -25.78 -6.42
C GLU A 42 -23.31 -26.02 -6.18
N ASP A 43 -22.49 -25.83 -7.22
CA ASP A 43 -21.04 -26.01 -7.30
C ASP A 43 -20.24 -24.70 -7.10
N CYS A 44 -20.93 -23.61 -6.75
CA CYS A 44 -20.36 -22.29 -6.52
C CYS A 44 -20.46 -21.88 -5.05
N TYR A 45 -19.35 -21.39 -4.51
CA TYR A 45 -19.21 -20.97 -3.11
C TYR A 45 -18.59 -19.57 -3.04
N LEU A 46 -19.24 -18.66 -2.32
CA LEU A 46 -18.73 -17.31 -2.03
C LEU A 46 -18.64 -17.15 -0.51
N ALA A 47 -17.43 -17.22 0.02
CA ALA A 47 -17.12 -17.07 1.44
C ALA A 47 -16.55 -15.67 1.74
N HIS A 48 -16.92 -15.11 2.89
CA HIS A 48 -16.50 -13.79 3.33
C HIS A 48 -16.15 -13.79 4.82
N GLU A 49 -15.07 -13.11 5.18
CA GLU A 49 -14.66 -12.76 6.53
C GLU A 49 -14.70 -11.23 6.63
N ARG A 50 -15.56 -10.68 7.49
CA ARG A 50 -15.94 -9.27 7.49
C ARG A 50 -15.16 -8.44 8.51
N LEU A 51 -14.59 -7.33 8.05
CA LEU A 51 -14.27 -6.17 8.89
C LEU A 51 -15.34 -5.12 8.65
N ALA A 52 -16.23 -4.92 9.62
CA ALA A 52 -17.34 -4.01 9.53
C ALA A 52 -16.86 -2.56 9.70
N ILE A 53 -16.83 -1.79 8.60
CA ILE A 53 -16.47 -0.36 8.54
C ILE A 53 -17.69 0.51 8.23
N ILE A 54 -18.41 0.22 7.14
CA ILE A 54 -19.66 0.88 6.72
C ILE A 54 -20.83 -0.04 7.04
N ASP A 55 -21.89 0.55 7.60
CA ASP A 55 -23.09 -0.14 8.06
C ASP A 55 -22.77 -1.42 8.85
N PRO A 56 -22.20 -1.33 10.06
CA PRO A 56 -21.83 -2.51 10.83
C PRO A 56 -22.99 -3.44 11.16
N ILE A 57 -24.23 -2.94 11.15
CA ILE A 57 -25.42 -3.68 11.57
C ILE A 57 -25.98 -4.55 10.43
N SER A 58 -26.16 -4.00 9.22
CA SER A 58 -26.80 -4.74 8.12
C SER A 58 -25.88 -5.13 6.96
N GLY A 59 -24.66 -4.59 6.86
CA GLY A 59 -23.77 -4.80 5.71
C GLY A 59 -23.05 -6.16 5.65
N ASP A 60 -23.59 -7.21 6.28
CA ASP A 60 -23.02 -8.56 6.25
C ASP A 60 -22.97 -9.10 4.82
N GLN A 61 -21.93 -9.87 4.50
CA GLN A 61 -21.70 -10.37 3.15
C GLN A 61 -21.67 -11.91 3.11
N PRO A 62 -21.98 -12.56 1.96
CA PRO A 62 -22.26 -11.97 0.63
C PRO A 62 -23.49 -11.07 0.55
N LEU A 63 -23.45 -10.07 -0.34
CA LEU A 63 -24.53 -9.11 -0.62
C LEU A 63 -25.32 -9.55 -1.85
N TYR A 64 -26.54 -9.03 -2.00
CA TYR A 64 -27.52 -9.51 -2.98
C TYR A 64 -28.27 -8.36 -3.66
N ASN A 65 -28.77 -8.59 -4.88
CA ASN A 65 -29.91 -7.82 -5.40
C ASN A 65 -31.23 -8.28 -4.73
N GLU A 66 -32.37 -7.68 -5.12
CA GLU A 66 -33.65 -7.86 -4.46
C GLU A 66 -34.17 -9.31 -4.45
N ASP A 67 -34.06 -10.00 -5.57
CA ASP A 67 -34.51 -11.38 -5.73
C ASP A 67 -33.41 -12.42 -5.41
N LYS A 68 -32.24 -11.94 -4.98
CA LYS A 68 -31.05 -12.74 -4.64
C LYS A 68 -30.50 -13.59 -5.77
N THR A 69 -30.77 -13.22 -7.01
CA THR A 69 -30.20 -13.89 -8.19
C THR A 69 -28.79 -13.41 -8.51
N ILE A 70 -28.42 -12.20 -8.06
CA ILE A 70 -27.06 -11.66 -8.15
C ILE A 70 -26.46 -11.66 -6.74
N VAL A 71 -25.31 -12.31 -6.59
CA VAL A 71 -24.61 -12.46 -5.31
C VAL A 71 -23.20 -11.92 -5.43
N VAL A 72 -22.76 -11.08 -4.50
CA VAL A 72 -21.41 -10.49 -4.53
C VAL A 72 -20.71 -10.59 -3.19
N THR A 73 -19.43 -10.94 -3.20
CA THR A 73 -18.53 -10.88 -2.05
C THR A 73 -17.42 -9.87 -2.33
N VAL A 74 -17.21 -8.93 -1.41
CA VAL A 74 -16.39 -7.74 -1.62
C VAL A 74 -15.42 -7.52 -0.48
N ASN A 75 -14.20 -7.21 -0.86
CA ASN A 75 -13.19 -6.64 0.01
C ASN A 75 -12.81 -5.28 -0.55
N GLY A 76 -13.32 -4.20 0.02
CA GLY A 76 -13.10 -2.86 -0.51
C GLY A 76 -14.06 -1.81 0.04
N GLU A 77 -13.96 -0.63 -0.56
CA GLU A 77 -14.74 0.57 -0.28
C GLU A 77 -15.10 1.25 -1.61
N ILE A 78 -16.38 1.52 -1.84
CA ILE A 78 -16.93 2.23 -2.99
C ILE A 78 -17.27 3.67 -2.57
N TYR A 79 -16.33 4.59 -2.71
CA TYR A 79 -16.43 5.95 -2.19
C TYR A 79 -17.56 6.77 -2.84
N ASN A 80 -17.97 6.44 -4.06
CA ASN A 80 -19.09 7.10 -4.75
C ASN A 80 -20.45 6.39 -4.58
N HIS A 81 -20.60 5.43 -3.65
CA HIS A 81 -21.82 4.63 -3.51
C HIS A 81 -23.09 5.48 -3.29
N LYS A 82 -23.02 6.58 -2.52
CA LYS A 82 -24.18 7.47 -2.29
C LYS A 82 -24.68 8.09 -3.60
N ALA A 83 -23.76 8.62 -4.42
CA ALA A 83 -24.08 9.19 -5.72
C ALA A 83 -24.59 8.12 -6.71
N LEU A 84 -24.05 6.89 -6.63
CA LEU A 84 -24.54 5.76 -7.42
C LEU A 84 -25.97 5.41 -7.04
N ARG A 85 -26.30 5.32 -5.74
CA ARG A 85 -27.67 5.02 -5.27
C ARG A 85 -28.70 6.05 -5.72
N GLU A 86 -28.28 7.30 -5.88
CA GLU A 86 -29.11 8.41 -6.36
C GLU A 86 -29.22 8.48 -7.90
N SER A 87 -28.48 7.64 -8.64
CA SER A 87 -28.52 7.64 -10.10
C SER A 87 -29.89 7.23 -10.64
N GLU A 88 -30.22 7.69 -11.85
CA GLU A 88 -31.45 7.32 -12.53
C GLU A 88 -31.63 5.80 -12.67
N SER A 89 -30.53 5.05 -12.84
CA SER A 89 -30.54 3.59 -12.97
C SER A 89 -30.76 2.87 -11.63
N LEU A 90 -30.29 3.43 -10.51
CA LEU A 90 -30.29 2.71 -9.23
C LEU A 90 -31.34 3.19 -8.23
N LYS A 91 -31.90 4.39 -8.40
CA LYS A 91 -32.81 5.01 -7.43
C LYS A 91 -34.11 4.22 -7.19
N SER A 92 -34.52 3.37 -8.13
CA SER A 92 -35.71 2.53 -8.01
C SER A 92 -35.47 1.19 -7.31
N HIS A 93 -34.21 0.81 -7.12
CA HIS A 93 -33.86 -0.44 -6.44
C HIS A 93 -34.14 -0.36 -4.94
N LYS A 94 -34.45 -1.52 -4.36
CA LYS A 94 -34.67 -1.69 -2.92
C LYS A 94 -33.40 -2.24 -2.29
N TYR A 95 -32.71 -1.37 -1.56
CA TYR A 95 -31.55 -1.73 -0.78
C TYR A 95 -31.95 -2.32 0.57
N HIS A 96 -31.26 -3.39 0.96
CA HIS A 96 -31.43 -4.09 2.23
C HIS A 96 -30.40 -3.65 3.26
N THR A 97 -29.32 -2.98 2.83
CA THR A 97 -28.22 -2.56 3.69
C THR A 97 -27.81 -1.11 3.39
N GLY A 98 -27.11 -0.50 4.35
CA GLY A 98 -26.37 0.74 4.18
C GLY A 98 -24.95 0.54 3.63
N SER A 99 -24.54 -0.72 3.39
CA SER A 99 -23.21 -1.05 2.87
C SER A 99 -22.92 -0.30 1.57
N ASP A 100 -21.74 0.31 1.48
CA ASP A 100 -21.26 0.94 0.26
C ASP A 100 -21.16 -0.06 -0.90
N CYS A 101 -20.91 -1.33 -0.58
CA CYS A 101 -20.69 -2.42 -1.53
C CYS A 101 -21.98 -3.03 -2.13
N GLU A 102 -23.17 -2.78 -1.57
CA GLU A 102 -24.42 -3.39 -2.08
C GLU A 102 -24.77 -2.89 -3.49
N VAL A 103 -24.35 -1.67 -3.84
CA VAL A 103 -24.56 -1.09 -5.17
C VAL A 103 -24.02 -1.96 -6.30
N LEU A 104 -23.04 -2.84 -6.04
CA LEU A 104 -22.43 -3.67 -7.07
C LEU A 104 -23.40 -4.70 -7.65
N ALA A 105 -24.29 -5.28 -6.83
CA ALA A 105 -25.26 -6.27 -7.30
C ALA A 105 -26.28 -5.63 -8.24
N HIS A 106 -26.83 -4.47 -7.85
CA HIS A 106 -27.79 -3.71 -8.66
C HIS A 106 -27.13 -3.10 -9.92
N LEU A 107 -25.89 -2.63 -9.82
CA LEU A 107 -25.16 -2.11 -10.98
C LEU A 107 -24.92 -3.19 -12.03
N TYR A 108 -24.57 -4.40 -11.62
CA TYR A 108 -24.42 -5.53 -12.54
C TYR A 108 -25.75 -5.90 -13.20
N GLU A 109 -26.84 -5.88 -12.44
CA GLU A 109 -28.19 -6.13 -12.95
C GLU A 109 -28.58 -5.16 -14.07
N GLU A 110 -28.29 -3.87 -13.89
CA GLU A 110 -28.66 -2.80 -14.85
C GLU A 110 -27.68 -2.64 -16.02
N HIS A 111 -26.37 -2.82 -15.79
CA HIS A 111 -25.32 -2.45 -16.76
C HIS A 111 -24.43 -3.61 -17.19
N GLY A 112 -24.70 -4.84 -16.73
CA GLY A 112 -23.88 -6.00 -17.04
C GLY A 112 -22.45 -5.84 -16.51
N GLU A 113 -21.43 -6.12 -17.33
CA GLU A 113 -20.03 -6.00 -16.91
C GLU A 113 -19.45 -4.58 -17.02
N GLU A 114 -20.13 -3.65 -17.71
CA GLU A 114 -19.59 -2.31 -18.00
C GLU A 114 -19.66 -1.36 -16.79
N PHE A 115 -20.45 -1.72 -15.77
CA PHE A 115 -20.59 -0.93 -14.53
C PHE A 115 -19.27 -0.71 -13.79
N ILE A 116 -18.27 -1.57 -14.01
CA ILE A 116 -16.96 -1.47 -13.36
C ILE A 116 -16.29 -0.12 -13.63
N ASN A 117 -16.59 0.52 -14.77
CA ASN A 117 -16.08 1.84 -15.12
C ASN A 117 -16.71 2.98 -14.30
N MET A 118 -17.87 2.72 -13.67
CA MET A 118 -18.61 3.69 -12.84
C MET A 118 -18.07 3.75 -11.41
N LEU A 119 -17.20 2.82 -11.02
CA LEU A 119 -16.72 2.70 -9.64
C LEU A 119 -15.60 3.71 -9.35
N ASP A 120 -15.71 4.39 -8.21
CA ASP A 120 -14.64 5.17 -7.57
C ASP A 120 -14.38 4.58 -6.19
N GLY A 121 -13.26 3.87 -6.04
CA GLY A 121 -13.06 3.01 -4.88
C GLY A 121 -11.75 2.25 -4.92
N MET A 122 -11.52 1.51 -3.84
CA MET A 122 -10.50 0.48 -3.76
C MET A 122 -11.22 -0.82 -3.42
N PHE A 123 -11.12 -1.84 -4.27
CA PHE A 123 -11.94 -3.04 -4.18
C PHE A 123 -11.31 -4.25 -4.87
N ALA A 124 -11.65 -5.42 -4.32
CA ALA A 124 -11.63 -6.68 -5.02
C ALA A 124 -12.95 -7.39 -4.73
N PHE A 125 -13.63 -7.88 -5.76
CA PHE A 125 -14.88 -8.60 -5.57
C PHE A 125 -15.05 -9.76 -6.54
N VAL A 126 -15.90 -10.69 -6.14
CA VAL A 126 -16.39 -11.78 -6.99
C VAL A 126 -17.91 -11.76 -6.94
N LEU A 127 -18.53 -11.78 -8.12
CA LEU A 127 -19.98 -11.73 -8.31
C LEU A 127 -20.41 -12.99 -9.07
N LEU A 128 -21.50 -13.61 -8.62
CA LEU A 128 -22.16 -14.76 -9.23
C LEU A 128 -23.58 -14.35 -9.65
N ASP A 129 -23.91 -14.56 -10.92
CA ASP A 129 -25.27 -14.52 -11.44
C ASP A 129 -25.83 -15.94 -11.46
N THR A 130 -26.77 -16.24 -10.57
CA THR A 130 -27.32 -17.59 -10.43
C THR A 130 -28.29 -17.96 -11.54
N ARG A 131 -28.72 -17.01 -12.39
CA ARG A 131 -29.71 -17.26 -13.46
C ARG A 131 -29.09 -18.10 -14.58
N ASP A 132 -27.80 -17.91 -14.83
CA ASP A 132 -27.04 -18.65 -15.85
C ASP A 132 -25.67 -19.15 -15.36
N LYS A 133 -25.45 -19.12 -14.05
CA LYS A 133 -24.21 -19.54 -13.36
C LYS A 133 -22.95 -18.81 -13.84
N SER A 134 -23.11 -17.66 -14.48
CA SER A 134 -21.96 -16.83 -14.84
C SER A 134 -21.40 -16.10 -13.63
N TYR A 135 -20.10 -15.79 -13.68
CA TYR A 135 -19.44 -15.06 -12.62
C TYR A 135 -18.38 -14.13 -13.18
N ILE A 136 -18.13 -13.06 -12.44
CA ILE A 136 -17.05 -12.13 -12.69
C ILE A 136 -16.20 -11.93 -11.44
N ALA A 137 -14.92 -11.65 -11.63
CA ALA A 137 -14.04 -11.17 -10.58
C ALA A 137 -13.37 -9.88 -11.04
N VAL A 138 -13.29 -8.87 -10.18
CA VAL A 138 -12.80 -7.54 -10.56
C VAL A 138 -11.85 -7.04 -9.47
N ARG A 139 -10.76 -6.40 -9.90
CA ARG A 139 -9.79 -5.73 -9.03
C ARG A 139 -9.66 -4.25 -9.39
N ASP A 140 -9.50 -3.42 -8.37
CA ASP A 140 -9.38 -1.97 -8.48
C ASP A 140 -8.23 -1.50 -9.40
N PRO A 141 -8.30 -0.23 -9.88
CA PRO A 141 -7.38 0.34 -10.84
C PRO A 141 -5.88 0.08 -10.60
N ILE A 142 -5.43 0.21 -9.35
CA ILE A 142 -4.00 0.18 -8.97
C ILE A 142 -3.65 -1.12 -8.23
N GLY A 143 -4.63 -1.86 -7.75
CA GLY A 143 -4.44 -3.06 -6.96
C GLY A 143 -4.14 -2.75 -5.50
N VAL A 144 -4.76 -1.70 -4.96
CA VAL A 144 -4.69 -1.35 -3.53
C VAL A 144 -5.20 -2.52 -2.69
N ILE A 145 -6.25 -3.20 -3.16
CA ILE A 145 -6.80 -4.40 -2.52
C ILE A 145 -6.18 -5.63 -3.18
N PRO A 146 -5.65 -6.60 -2.40
CA PRO A 146 -5.10 -7.82 -2.95
C PRO A 146 -6.20 -8.78 -3.41
N LEU A 147 -5.95 -9.43 -4.55
CA LEU A 147 -6.74 -10.53 -5.08
C LEU A 147 -5.82 -11.49 -5.82
N TYR A 148 -6.09 -12.78 -5.71
CA TYR A 148 -5.41 -13.87 -6.39
C TYR A 148 -6.45 -14.71 -7.13
N ILE A 149 -6.04 -15.29 -8.25
CA ILE A 149 -6.81 -16.29 -9.00
C ILE A 149 -6.03 -17.60 -9.02
N GLY A 150 -6.72 -18.73 -8.87
CA GLY A 150 -6.14 -20.07 -8.94
C GLY A 150 -7.06 -21.07 -9.60
N TRP A 151 -6.50 -22.25 -9.93
CA TRP A 151 -7.21 -23.32 -10.60
C TRP A 151 -7.08 -24.63 -9.83
N GLY A 152 -8.23 -25.24 -9.52
CA GLY A 152 -8.31 -26.57 -8.92
C GLY A 152 -8.05 -27.67 -9.95
N LEU A 153 -7.64 -28.86 -9.48
CA LEU A 153 -7.41 -30.02 -10.36
C LEU A 153 -8.69 -30.53 -11.04
N ASP A 154 -9.84 -30.20 -10.48
CA ASP A 154 -11.17 -30.51 -11.02
C ASP A 154 -11.65 -29.50 -12.06
N GLY A 155 -10.83 -28.48 -12.38
CA GLY A 155 -11.15 -27.41 -13.33
C GLY A 155 -11.86 -26.21 -12.71
N SER A 156 -12.15 -26.24 -11.41
CA SER A 156 -12.75 -25.10 -10.70
C SER A 156 -11.84 -23.87 -10.70
N VAL A 157 -12.46 -22.68 -10.73
CA VAL A 157 -11.75 -21.40 -10.68
C VAL A 157 -11.92 -20.78 -9.29
N TRP A 158 -10.81 -20.37 -8.71
CA TRP A 158 -10.73 -19.89 -7.33
C TRP A 158 -10.28 -18.43 -7.32
N PHE A 159 -10.84 -17.66 -6.40
CA PHE A 159 -10.42 -16.29 -6.13
C PHE A 159 -10.26 -16.07 -4.64
N ALA A 160 -9.18 -15.43 -4.20
CA ALA A 160 -9.01 -15.12 -2.78
C ALA A 160 -8.22 -13.84 -2.53
N SER A 161 -8.45 -13.18 -1.40
CA SER A 161 -7.69 -11.98 -1.01
C SER A 161 -6.20 -12.26 -0.77
N GLU A 162 -5.84 -13.46 -0.33
CA GLU A 162 -4.45 -13.84 -0.01
C GLU A 162 -4.17 -15.27 -0.51
N MET A 163 -2.95 -15.51 -1.00
CA MET A 163 -2.60 -16.79 -1.63
C MET A 163 -2.62 -17.96 -0.62
N LYS A 164 -2.49 -17.70 0.68
CA LYS A 164 -2.63 -18.71 1.76
C LYS A 164 -3.98 -19.44 1.77
N ALA A 165 -5.03 -18.85 1.17
CA ALA A 165 -6.33 -19.50 1.01
C ALA A 165 -6.43 -20.37 -0.26
N LEU A 166 -5.46 -20.27 -1.18
CA LEU A 166 -5.39 -21.02 -2.44
C LEU A 166 -4.28 -22.07 -2.46
N SER A 167 -3.17 -21.79 -1.76
CA SER A 167 -1.88 -22.49 -1.92
C SER A 167 -1.94 -24.01 -1.70
N ASP A 168 -2.89 -24.52 -0.92
CA ASP A 168 -3.02 -25.95 -0.70
C ASP A 168 -3.69 -26.65 -1.89
N ASP A 169 -4.81 -26.11 -2.38
CA ASP A 169 -5.76 -26.79 -3.27
C ASP A 169 -5.65 -26.34 -4.74
N CYS A 170 -5.00 -25.20 -5.01
CA CYS A 170 -4.66 -24.77 -6.36
C CYS A 170 -3.22 -25.15 -6.70
N GLU A 171 -3.03 -25.86 -7.82
CA GLU A 171 -1.68 -26.19 -8.31
C GLU A 171 -1.04 -24.98 -9.01
N GLN A 172 -1.85 -24.22 -9.74
CA GLN A 172 -1.47 -22.95 -10.35
C GLN A 172 -2.32 -21.83 -9.75
N PHE A 173 -1.67 -20.70 -9.45
CA PHE A 173 -2.32 -19.46 -9.06
C PHE A 173 -1.39 -18.29 -9.34
N MET A 174 -1.97 -17.11 -9.45
CA MET A 174 -1.24 -15.85 -9.65
C MET A 174 -1.95 -14.70 -8.94
N ALA A 175 -1.23 -13.60 -8.72
CA ALA A 175 -1.86 -12.35 -8.35
C ALA A 175 -2.82 -11.94 -9.48
N PHE A 176 -4.08 -11.66 -9.14
CA PHE A 176 -5.05 -11.15 -10.09
C PHE A 176 -4.62 -9.72 -10.49
N PRO A 177 -4.42 -9.39 -11.76
CA PRO A 177 -3.80 -8.12 -12.13
C PRO A 177 -4.69 -6.90 -11.80
N PRO A 178 -4.10 -5.77 -11.39
CA PRO A 178 -4.84 -4.52 -11.15
C PRO A 178 -5.61 -4.02 -12.37
N GLY A 179 -6.77 -3.42 -12.17
CA GLY A 179 -7.58 -2.82 -13.24
C GLY A 179 -8.07 -3.84 -14.27
N HIS A 180 -8.23 -5.10 -13.86
CA HIS A 180 -8.75 -6.19 -14.70
C HIS A 180 -10.08 -6.74 -14.16
N ILE A 181 -10.80 -7.38 -15.08
CA ILE A 181 -11.98 -8.21 -14.84
C ILE A 181 -11.72 -9.58 -15.47
N TYR A 182 -12.14 -10.63 -14.76
CA TYR A 182 -12.29 -11.96 -15.31
C TYR A 182 -13.78 -12.22 -15.53
N SER A 183 -14.16 -12.75 -16.69
CA SER A 183 -15.55 -13.10 -17.01
C SER A 183 -15.66 -14.56 -17.44
N SER A 184 -16.57 -15.30 -16.81
CA SER A 184 -16.89 -16.66 -17.25
C SER A 184 -17.75 -16.68 -18.54
N LYS A 185 -18.49 -15.60 -18.82
CA LYS A 185 -19.34 -15.44 -20.01
C LYS A 185 -18.54 -15.07 -21.25
N GLN A 186 -17.76 -13.99 -21.14
CA GLN A 186 -16.96 -13.48 -22.25
C GLN A 186 -15.64 -14.26 -22.40
N GLY A 187 -15.28 -15.02 -21.37
CA GLY A 187 -14.05 -15.80 -21.31
C GLY A 187 -12.85 -14.93 -20.98
N GLY A 188 -12.13 -15.33 -19.93
CA GLY A 188 -10.78 -14.85 -19.68
C GLY A 188 -10.68 -13.50 -18.98
N LEU A 189 -9.45 -13.00 -18.96
CA LEU A 189 -9.00 -11.86 -18.18
C LEU A 189 -8.78 -10.66 -19.11
N ARG A 190 -9.49 -9.56 -18.86
CA ARG A 190 -9.42 -8.33 -19.66
C ARG A 190 -9.17 -7.11 -18.80
N ARG A 191 -8.44 -6.14 -19.33
CA ARG A 191 -8.13 -4.88 -18.64
C ARG A 191 -9.24 -3.85 -18.89
N TRP A 192 -9.81 -3.28 -17.84
CA TRP A 192 -10.89 -2.29 -17.95
C TRP A 192 -10.40 -0.85 -17.69
N TYR A 193 -9.42 -0.65 -16.82
CA TYR A 193 -8.98 0.70 -16.42
C TYR A 193 -7.82 1.24 -17.27
N ASN A 194 -8.04 1.94 -18.39
CA ASN A 194 -6.96 2.35 -19.32
C ASN A 194 -6.65 3.87 -19.32
N PRO A 195 -5.97 4.42 -18.31
CA PRO A 195 -5.63 5.84 -18.27
C PRO A 195 -4.45 6.17 -19.20
N THR A 196 -4.30 7.44 -19.56
CA THR A 196 -3.27 7.91 -20.51
C THR A 196 -1.84 7.59 -20.07
N TRP A 197 -1.55 7.73 -18.78
CA TRP A 197 -0.23 7.42 -18.20
C TRP A 197 0.14 5.94 -18.30
N PHE A 198 -0.82 5.03 -18.43
CA PHE A 198 -0.53 3.59 -18.55
C PHE A 198 0.25 3.26 -19.83
N ASN A 199 0.05 4.06 -20.89
CA ASN A 199 0.77 3.91 -22.16
C ASN A 199 2.15 4.59 -22.14
N GLU A 200 2.58 5.15 -21.00
CA GLU A 200 3.88 5.82 -20.83
C GLU A 200 4.09 7.01 -21.78
N LEU A 201 2.98 7.60 -22.26
CA LEU A 201 3.00 8.81 -23.07
C LEU A 201 3.40 10.00 -22.19
N VAL A 202 4.59 10.55 -22.44
CA VAL A 202 5.11 11.71 -21.72
C VAL A 202 4.17 12.90 -21.91
N PRO A 203 3.55 13.42 -20.84
CA PRO A 203 2.57 14.47 -20.95
C PRO A 203 3.25 15.85 -20.98
N SER A 204 2.45 16.88 -21.28
CA SER A 204 2.91 18.27 -21.40
C SER A 204 1.99 19.28 -20.71
N THR A 205 1.05 18.83 -19.87
CA THR A 205 0.11 19.75 -19.20
C THR A 205 0.88 20.64 -18.21
N PRO A 206 0.68 21.97 -18.24
CA PRO A 206 1.30 22.88 -17.28
C PRO A 206 0.93 22.53 -15.83
N TYR A 207 1.86 22.77 -14.90
CA TYR A 207 1.63 22.60 -13.47
C TYR A 207 0.67 23.67 -12.93
N ASP A 208 -0.42 23.23 -12.31
CA ASP A 208 -1.36 24.06 -11.54
C ASP A 208 -1.36 23.62 -10.06
N PRO A 209 -0.82 24.43 -9.13
CA PRO A 209 -0.78 24.10 -7.70
C PRO A 209 -2.17 23.91 -7.09
N MET A 210 -3.16 24.69 -7.52
CA MET A 210 -4.50 24.64 -6.95
C MET A 210 -5.26 23.40 -7.42
N LEU A 211 -5.06 22.99 -8.68
CA LEU A 211 -5.63 21.74 -9.16
C LEU A 211 -5.07 20.54 -8.37
N VAL A 212 -3.75 20.48 -8.17
CA VAL A 212 -3.12 19.43 -7.35
C VAL A 212 -3.67 19.42 -5.93
N ARG A 213 -3.72 20.58 -5.27
CA ARG A 213 -4.25 20.72 -3.90
C ARG A 213 -5.70 20.26 -3.82
N ASN A 214 -6.58 20.84 -4.64
CA ASN A 214 -8.01 20.59 -4.58
C ASN A 214 -8.36 19.13 -4.89
N THR A 215 -7.71 18.51 -5.87
CA THR A 215 -7.96 17.10 -6.20
C THR A 215 -7.44 16.18 -5.09
N PHE A 216 -6.30 16.50 -4.46
CA PHE A 216 -5.83 15.75 -3.30
C PHE A 216 -6.79 15.89 -2.10
N GLU A 217 -7.29 17.10 -1.84
CA GLU A 217 -8.28 17.31 -0.77
C GLU A 217 -9.53 16.48 -0.99
N LYS A 218 -10.09 16.48 -2.21
CA LYS A 218 -11.21 15.61 -2.57
C LYS A 218 -10.91 14.13 -2.34
N ALA A 219 -9.70 13.68 -2.70
CA ALA A 219 -9.27 12.30 -2.49
C ALA A 219 -9.23 11.92 -1.00
N VAL A 220 -8.78 12.82 -0.12
CA VAL A 220 -8.79 12.59 1.33
C VAL A 220 -10.23 12.64 1.87
N ILE A 221 -11.02 13.64 1.50
CA ILE A 221 -12.40 13.85 1.99
C ILE A 221 -13.27 12.63 1.71
N LYS A 222 -13.26 12.08 0.48
CA LYS A 222 -14.08 10.91 0.13
C LYS A 222 -13.70 9.66 0.93
N ARG A 223 -12.46 9.57 1.42
CA ARG A 223 -11.94 8.48 2.25
C ARG A 223 -12.24 8.63 3.74
N LEU A 224 -12.84 9.74 4.17
CA LEU A 224 -13.38 9.90 5.54
C LEU A 224 -14.71 9.17 5.75
N MET A 225 -15.28 8.54 4.71
CA MET A 225 -16.47 7.70 4.79
C MET A 225 -16.28 6.57 5.82
N THR A 226 -16.92 6.62 7.00
CA THR A 226 -16.74 5.58 8.02
C THR A 226 -17.83 5.59 9.09
N ASP A 227 -18.28 4.40 9.52
CA ASP A 227 -19.18 4.20 10.67
C ASP A 227 -18.45 3.55 11.87
N VAL A 228 -17.12 3.70 11.94
CA VAL A 228 -16.29 3.17 13.04
C VAL A 228 -15.13 4.11 13.38
N PRO A 229 -14.47 3.95 14.56
CA PRO A 229 -13.28 4.72 14.90
C PRO A 229 -12.14 4.53 13.89
N PHE A 230 -11.54 5.65 13.49
CA PHE A 230 -10.45 5.71 12.52
C PHE A 230 -9.28 6.59 13.02
N GLY A 231 -8.15 6.54 12.31
CA GLY A 231 -7.02 7.46 12.54
C GLY A 231 -6.15 7.68 11.31
N VAL A 232 -4.95 8.22 11.51
CA VAL A 232 -3.97 8.45 10.43
C VAL A 232 -2.60 7.95 10.85
N LEU A 233 -1.90 7.26 9.95
CA LEU A 233 -0.49 6.93 10.14
C LEU A 233 0.36 8.18 9.89
N LEU A 234 1.16 8.59 10.87
CA LEU A 234 1.88 9.87 10.88
C LEU A 234 3.37 9.67 11.19
N SER A 235 4.18 9.53 10.14
CA SER A 235 5.64 9.41 10.25
C SER A 235 6.38 10.74 10.46
N GLY A 236 5.69 11.87 10.27
CA GLY A 236 6.32 13.20 10.16
C GLY A 236 7.04 13.46 8.84
N GLY A 237 7.01 12.52 7.88
CA GLY A 237 7.34 12.76 6.49
C GLY A 237 6.24 13.57 5.78
N LEU A 238 6.57 14.19 4.64
CA LEU A 238 5.66 15.05 3.86
C LEU A 238 4.28 14.41 3.65
N ASP A 239 4.26 13.16 3.17
CA ASP A 239 3.05 12.55 2.60
C ASP A 239 1.99 12.28 3.67
N SER A 240 2.37 11.55 4.72
CA SER A 240 1.49 11.30 5.86
C SER A 240 1.06 12.58 6.57
N SER A 241 1.94 13.59 6.60
CA SER A 241 1.65 14.86 7.25
C SER A 241 0.61 15.65 6.46
N LEU A 242 0.68 15.65 5.13
CA LEU A 242 -0.35 16.25 4.27
C LEU A 242 -1.70 15.53 4.43
N VAL A 243 -1.71 14.19 4.42
CA VAL A 243 -2.94 13.40 4.68
C VAL A 243 -3.56 13.80 6.02
N ALA A 244 -2.77 13.84 7.10
CA ALA A 244 -3.25 14.23 8.42
C ALA A 244 -3.76 15.67 8.46
N SER A 245 -3.06 16.61 7.81
CA SER A 245 -3.41 18.03 7.78
C SER A 245 -4.72 18.30 7.02
N VAL A 246 -5.00 17.55 5.94
CA VAL A 246 -6.26 17.65 5.21
C VAL A 246 -7.37 16.96 6.01
N ALA A 247 -7.12 15.76 6.53
CA ALA A 247 -8.11 15.01 7.31
C ALA A 247 -8.62 15.82 8.51
N ILE A 248 -7.74 16.47 9.28
CA ILE A 248 -8.14 17.28 10.44
C ILE A 248 -8.98 18.50 10.03
N ARG A 249 -8.63 19.19 8.93
CA ARG A 249 -9.37 20.37 8.43
C ARG A 249 -10.80 20.05 8.00
N HIS A 250 -11.02 18.83 7.49
CA HIS A 250 -12.32 18.40 6.99
C HIS A 250 -13.09 17.50 7.97
N LEU A 251 -12.47 17.08 9.08
CA LEU A 251 -13.08 16.20 10.08
C LEU A 251 -14.42 16.76 10.57
N GLU A 252 -14.48 18.06 10.88
CA GLU A 252 -15.68 18.70 11.43
C GLU A 252 -16.91 18.62 10.52
N LYS A 253 -16.71 18.55 9.20
CA LYS A 253 -17.75 18.51 8.16
C LYS A 253 -18.05 17.09 7.68
N SER A 254 -17.36 16.08 8.23
CA SER A 254 -17.49 14.68 7.80
C SER A 254 -18.33 13.87 8.79
N ASP A 255 -18.97 12.81 8.30
CA ASP A 255 -19.70 11.82 9.11
C ASP A 255 -18.79 11.19 10.18
N ALA A 256 -17.47 11.17 9.95
CA ALA A 256 -16.48 10.60 10.84
C ALA A 256 -16.36 11.34 12.20
N ARG A 257 -16.86 12.58 12.31
CA ARG A 257 -16.87 13.37 13.56
C ARG A 257 -17.57 12.66 14.72
N GLN A 258 -18.54 11.79 14.42
CA GLN A 258 -19.28 11.04 15.44
C GLN A 258 -18.37 10.16 16.32
N TRP A 259 -17.16 9.82 15.84
CA TRP A 259 -16.20 8.95 16.53
C TRP A 259 -15.14 9.69 17.36
N GLY A 260 -15.24 11.02 17.46
CA GLY A 260 -14.39 11.81 18.36
C GLY A 260 -14.15 13.23 17.88
N SER A 261 -13.90 14.14 18.84
CA SER A 261 -13.58 15.55 18.56
C SER A 261 -12.13 15.78 18.15
N LYS A 262 -11.24 14.78 18.31
CA LYS A 262 -9.83 14.85 17.92
C LYS A 262 -9.46 13.67 17.04
N LEU A 263 -8.74 13.95 15.95
CA LEU A 263 -8.14 12.93 15.11
C LEU A 263 -7.03 12.19 15.87
N HIS A 264 -7.07 10.86 15.85
CA HIS A 264 -6.00 10.03 16.40
C HIS A 264 -4.91 9.84 15.33
N THR A 265 -3.64 10.04 15.71
CA THR A 265 -2.49 9.83 14.82
C THR A 265 -1.53 8.82 15.43
N PHE A 266 -0.94 7.95 14.60
CA PHE A 266 -0.11 6.84 15.04
C PHE A 266 1.26 6.89 14.38
N CYS A 267 2.32 6.79 15.18
CA CYS A 267 3.69 6.65 14.70
C CYS A 267 4.35 5.45 15.39
N ILE A 268 5.20 4.71 14.68
CA ILE A 268 5.99 3.63 15.26
C ILE A 268 7.47 3.79 14.93
N GLY A 269 8.32 3.48 15.89
CA GLY A 269 9.77 3.51 15.72
C GLY A 269 10.49 2.90 16.90
N LEU A 270 11.79 2.67 16.74
CA LEU A 270 12.70 2.45 17.86
C LEU A 270 12.79 3.75 18.68
N LYS A 271 13.01 3.61 19.98
CA LYS A 271 13.08 4.77 20.89
C LYS A 271 14.09 5.81 20.38
N GLY A 272 13.63 7.04 20.18
CA GLY A 272 14.45 8.16 19.70
C GLY A 272 14.64 8.20 18.18
N SER A 273 13.89 7.42 17.40
CA SER A 273 14.00 7.45 15.94
C SER A 273 13.59 8.79 15.33
N PRO A 274 14.12 9.15 14.15
CA PRO A 274 13.76 10.37 13.43
C PRO A 274 12.25 10.52 13.17
N ASP A 275 11.57 9.43 12.84
CA ASP A 275 10.14 9.45 12.54
C ASP A 275 9.29 9.76 13.77
N LEU A 276 9.65 9.26 14.96
CA LEU A 276 8.91 9.58 16.19
C LEU A 276 9.01 11.08 16.53
N LYS A 277 10.22 11.65 16.41
CA LYS A 277 10.44 13.07 16.67
C LYS A 277 9.60 13.96 15.74
N ALA A 278 9.66 13.67 14.44
CA ALA A 278 8.94 14.47 13.44
C ALA A 278 7.43 14.23 13.47
N GLY A 279 7.00 12.98 13.67
CA GLY A 279 5.60 12.62 13.84
C GLY A 279 4.97 13.36 15.01
N LYS A 280 5.68 13.43 16.15
CA LYS A 280 5.26 14.21 17.31
C LYS A 280 5.16 15.71 17.00
N GLU A 281 6.15 16.29 16.34
CA GLU A 281 6.13 17.71 15.97
C GLU A 281 4.92 18.07 15.10
N VAL A 282 4.64 17.26 14.07
CA VAL A 282 3.46 17.46 13.22
C VAL A 282 2.18 17.27 14.01
N ALA A 283 2.13 16.28 14.90
CA ALA A 283 0.96 16.02 15.72
C ALA A 283 0.65 17.19 16.68
N ASP A 284 1.68 17.78 17.29
CA ASP A 284 1.57 18.96 18.16
C ASP A 284 1.09 20.18 17.36
N TYR A 285 1.61 20.39 16.15
CA TYR A 285 1.16 21.46 15.24
C TYR A 285 -0.31 21.30 14.82
N LEU A 286 -0.74 20.07 14.48
CA LEU A 286 -2.11 19.78 14.04
C LEU A 286 -3.10 19.62 15.20
N GLY A 287 -2.63 19.60 16.46
CA GLY A 287 -3.48 19.40 17.64
C GLY A 287 -4.12 18.00 17.73
N THR A 288 -3.50 16.99 17.12
CA THR A 288 -4.04 15.62 17.09
C THR A 288 -3.82 14.86 18.40
N ARG A 289 -4.61 13.80 18.64
CA ARG A 289 -4.31 12.86 19.74
C ARG A 289 -3.26 11.86 19.25
N HIS A 290 -1.99 12.19 19.52
CA HIS A 290 -0.86 11.39 19.05
C HIS A 290 -0.60 10.15 19.91
N HIS A 291 -0.33 9.04 19.24
CA HIS A 291 0.10 7.78 19.84
C HIS A 291 1.48 7.44 19.30
N GLU A 292 2.50 7.71 20.11
CA GLU A 292 3.86 7.29 19.85
C GLU A 292 4.03 5.84 20.31
N LEU A 293 4.34 4.94 19.37
CA LEU A 293 4.45 3.52 19.63
C LEU A 293 5.91 3.08 19.49
N HIS A 294 6.40 2.34 20.46
CA HIS A 294 7.75 1.76 20.40
C HIS A 294 7.70 0.26 20.11
N PHE A 295 8.75 -0.22 19.47
CA PHE A 295 9.12 -1.62 19.41
C PHE A 295 10.63 -1.74 19.67
N THR A 296 11.08 -2.94 19.99
CA THR A 296 12.50 -3.29 20.12
C THR A 296 12.95 -4.08 18.88
N VAL A 297 14.25 -4.07 18.60
CA VAL A 297 14.82 -4.89 17.53
C VAL A 297 14.45 -6.37 17.69
N GLN A 298 14.45 -6.88 18.94
CA GLN A 298 14.08 -8.27 19.22
C GLN A 298 12.60 -8.55 18.91
N GLU A 299 11.67 -7.69 19.34
CA GLU A 299 10.24 -7.83 18.98
C GLU A 299 10.04 -7.79 17.46
N GLY A 300 10.83 -6.98 16.75
CA GLY A 300 10.84 -6.95 15.29
C GLY A 300 11.31 -8.28 14.69
N ILE A 301 12.45 -8.81 15.15
CA ILE A 301 13.00 -10.09 14.69
C ILE A 301 12.03 -11.24 14.95
N ASP A 302 11.43 -11.30 16.15
CA ASP A 302 10.50 -12.34 16.56
C ASP A 302 9.22 -12.33 15.69
N ALA A 303 8.85 -11.17 15.15
CA ALA A 303 7.68 -11.03 14.28
C ALA A 303 7.93 -11.40 12.81
N ILE A 304 9.18 -11.57 12.36
CA ILE A 304 9.51 -11.74 10.92
C ILE A 304 8.78 -12.93 10.29
N GLU A 305 8.67 -14.05 11.01
CA GLU A 305 8.01 -15.25 10.48
C GLU A 305 6.50 -15.00 10.23
N GLU A 306 5.81 -14.36 11.18
CA GLU A 306 4.40 -13.98 11.01
C GLU A 306 4.22 -12.93 9.92
N VAL A 307 5.13 -11.94 9.84
CA VAL A 307 5.10 -10.91 8.80
C VAL A 307 5.21 -11.54 7.41
N ILE A 308 6.13 -12.48 7.20
CA ILE A 308 6.29 -13.17 5.91
C ILE A 308 5.03 -13.98 5.58
N TYR A 309 4.43 -14.67 6.55
CA TYR A 309 3.18 -15.39 6.35
C TYR A 309 2.03 -14.46 5.95
N HIS A 310 1.91 -13.29 6.58
CA HIS A 310 0.84 -12.34 6.30
C HIS A 310 1.04 -11.59 4.99
N VAL A 311 2.24 -11.07 4.72
CA VAL A 311 2.54 -10.26 3.52
C VAL A 311 2.70 -11.14 2.28
N GLU A 312 3.10 -12.40 2.46
CA GLU A 312 3.24 -13.39 1.38
C GLU A 312 4.32 -13.01 0.36
N THR A 313 5.48 -12.57 0.85
CA THR A 313 6.64 -12.20 0.03
C THR A 313 7.95 -12.56 0.73
N TYR A 314 9.02 -12.67 -0.06
CA TYR A 314 10.41 -12.77 0.41
C TYR A 314 11.25 -11.54 0.03
N ASP A 315 10.63 -10.48 -0.49
CA ASP A 315 11.32 -9.23 -0.80
C ASP A 315 11.84 -8.54 0.48
N VAL A 316 13.15 -8.24 0.49
CA VAL A 316 13.86 -7.69 1.66
C VAL A 316 13.30 -6.33 2.06
N THR A 317 13.09 -5.43 1.09
CA THR A 317 12.60 -4.07 1.36
C THR A 317 11.20 -4.10 1.95
N THR A 318 10.34 -4.92 1.35
CA THR A 318 8.96 -5.08 1.78
C THR A 318 8.89 -5.67 3.19
N ILE A 319 9.68 -6.69 3.52
CA ILE A 319 9.69 -7.30 4.86
C ILE A 319 10.22 -6.31 5.92
N ARG A 320 11.33 -5.61 5.63
CA ARG A 320 11.91 -4.59 6.51
C ARG A 320 10.88 -3.51 6.88
N ALA A 321 10.13 -3.02 5.90
CA ALA A 321 9.12 -1.98 6.09
C ALA A 321 7.78 -2.52 6.64
N SER A 322 7.42 -3.76 6.32
CA SER A 322 6.16 -4.36 6.79
C SER A 322 6.20 -4.68 8.28
N THR A 323 7.37 -5.00 8.83
CA THR A 323 7.48 -5.44 10.22
C THR A 323 7.07 -4.36 11.23
N PRO A 324 7.57 -3.11 11.17
CA PRO A 324 7.06 -2.04 12.03
C PRO A 324 5.57 -1.75 11.77
N MET A 325 5.13 -1.78 10.51
CA MET A 325 3.73 -1.55 10.18
C MET A 325 2.79 -2.61 10.78
N PHE A 326 3.18 -3.88 10.73
CA PHE A 326 2.47 -4.99 11.35
C PHE A 326 2.36 -4.82 12.87
N LEU A 327 3.47 -4.49 13.54
CA LEU A 327 3.50 -4.25 14.98
C LEU A 327 2.67 -3.02 15.39
N MET A 328 2.70 -1.96 14.58
CA MET A 328 1.89 -0.77 14.78
C MET A 328 0.40 -1.10 14.66
N SER A 329 -0.01 -1.84 13.62
CA SER A 329 -1.40 -2.21 13.41
C SER A 329 -1.96 -3.08 14.54
N ARG A 330 -1.15 -3.96 15.13
CA ARG A 330 -1.51 -4.69 16.35
C ARG A 330 -1.92 -3.75 17.49
N LYS A 331 -1.13 -2.71 17.74
CA LYS A 331 -1.43 -1.71 18.79
C LYS A 331 -2.63 -0.84 18.41
N ILE A 332 -2.74 -0.40 17.16
CA ILE A 332 -3.90 0.36 16.66
C ILE A 332 -5.21 -0.41 16.89
N LYS A 333 -5.23 -1.70 16.54
CA LYS A 333 -6.39 -2.56 16.77
C LYS A 333 -6.76 -2.66 18.24
N SER A 334 -5.77 -2.77 19.13
CA SER A 334 -5.99 -2.84 20.59
C SER A 334 -6.64 -1.57 21.17
N LEU A 335 -6.53 -0.44 20.46
CA LEU A 335 -7.16 0.84 20.83
C LEU A 335 -8.58 0.99 20.24
N GLY A 336 -9.10 -0.04 19.56
CA GLY A 336 -10.45 -0.05 18.98
C GLY A 336 -10.55 0.62 17.60
N VAL A 337 -9.43 1.06 17.01
CA VAL A 337 -9.39 1.65 15.68
C VAL A 337 -9.42 0.56 14.61
N LYS A 338 -10.31 0.70 13.62
CA LYS A 338 -10.48 -0.27 12.53
C LYS A 338 -10.00 0.23 11.17
N MET A 339 -9.82 1.54 11.01
CA MET A 339 -9.42 2.15 9.75
C MET A 339 -8.36 3.22 9.97
N VAL A 340 -7.37 3.30 9.08
CA VAL A 340 -6.37 4.36 9.06
C VAL A 340 -6.19 4.93 7.66
N LEU A 341 -5.97 6.24 7.57
CA LEU A 341 -5.45 6.87 6.36
C LEU A 341 -3.92 6.78 6.36
N SER A 342 -3.33 6.66 5.18
CA SER A 342 -1.88 6.56 5.00
C SER A 342 -1.40 7.26 3.73
N GLY A 343 -0.09 7.51 3.65
CA GLY A 343 0.56 8.33 2.62
C GLY A 343 1.19 7.57 1.45
N GLU A 344 1.00 6.25 1.32
CA GLU A 344 1.55 5.46 0.21
C GLU A 344 1.07 5.93 -1.16
N GLY A 345 1.92 5.79 -2.18
CA GLY A 345 1.66 6.21 -3.55
C GLY A 345 2.27 7.56 -3.92
N SER A 346 2.53 8.42 -2.93
CA SER A 346 3.07 9.77 -3.18
C SER A 346 4.46 9.73 -3.83
N ASP A 347 5.36 8.90 -3.31
CA ASP A 347 6.72 8.75 -3.84
C ASP A 347 6.71 8.27 -5.29
N GLU A 348 5.80 7.36 -5.62
CA GLU A 348 5.69 6.77 -6.96
C GLU A 348 5.09 7.72 -7.99
N ILE A 349 4.13 8.56 -7.58
CA ILE A 349 3.48 9.52 -8.46
C ILE A 349 4.37 10.74 -8.73
N PHE A 350 5.13 11.18 -7.73
CA PHE A 350 5.89 12.43 -7.77
C PHE A 350 7.41 12.27 -7.84
N GLY A 351 7.91 11.04 -7.99
CA GLY A 351 9.35 10.75 -8.03
C GLY A 351 10.06 11.17 -6.73
N GLY A 352 9.55 10.66 -5.62
CA GLY A 352 9.94 11.08 -4.27
C GLY A 352 11.13 10.35 -3.67
N TYR A 353 11.48 9.18 -4.20
CA TYR A 353 12.65 8.45 -3.73
C TYR A 353 13.94 9.16 -4.14
N LEU A 354 14.98 9.07 -3.31
CA LEU A 354 16.23 9.79 -3.52
C LEU A 354 16.94 9.41 -4.83
N TYR A 355 16.69 8.21 -5.38
CA TYR A 355 17.26 7.81 -6.67
C TYR A 355 16.74 8.64 -7.86
N PHE A 356 15.55 9.26 -7.74
CA PHE A 356 15.01 10.15 -8.78
C PHE A 356 15.86 11.42 -8.97
N HIS A 357 16.74 11.79 -8.03
CA HIS A 357 17.72 12.86 -8.23
C HIS A 357 18.66 12.56 -9.40
N LYS A 358 18.80 11.29 -9.78
CA LYS A 358 19.66 10.83 -10.88
C LYS A 358 18.88 10.54 -12.17
N ALA A 359 17.58 10.85 -12.21
CA ALA A 359 16.78 10.69 -13.42
C ALA A 359 17.41 11.50 -14.57
N PRO A 360 17.80 10.88 -15.70
CA PRO A 360 18.57 11.56 -16.74
C PRO A 360 17.81 12.71 -17.42
N ASN A 361 16.48 12.58 -17.53
CA ASN A 361 15.61 13.55 -18.18
C ASN A 361 14.14 13.28 -17.80
N LYS A 362 13.25 14.20 -18.19
CA LYS A 362 11.81 14.13 -17.86
C LYS A 362 11.09 12.90 -18.41
N LYS A 363 11.55 12.33 -19.54
CA LYS A 363 10.97 11.11 -20.13
C LYS A 363 11.28 9.90 -19.23
N GLU A 364 12.54 9.68 -18.90
CA GLU A 364 12.96 8.59 -18.00
C GLU A 364 12.29 8.72 -16.62
N PHE A 365 12.16 9.95 -16.10
CA PHE A 365 11.42 10.23 -14.87
C PHE A 365 9.97 9.76 -14.96
N HIS A 366 9.26 10.10 -16.04
CA HIS A 366 7.85 9.73 -16.22
C HIS A 366 7.65 8.23 -16.45
N GLU A 367 8.46 7.62 -17.29
CA GLU A 367 8.38 6.18 -17.53
C GLU A 367 8.64 5.40 -16.23
N GLU A 368 9.54 5.89 -15.38
CA GLU A 368 9.79 5.29 -14.07
C GLU A 368 8.62 5.45 -13.10
N THR A 369 8.00 6.63 -13.01
CA THR A 369 6.79 6.80 -12.18
C THR A 369 5.65 5.91 -12.67
N CYS A 370 5.47 5.78 -14.00
CA CYS A 370 4.50 4.85 -14.58
C CYS A 370 4.81 3.38 -14.22
N ARG A 371 6.06 2.93 -14.33
CA ARG A 371 6.47 1.57 -13.91
C ARG A 371 6.20 1.34 -12.43
N LYS A 372 6.57 2.30 -11.57
CA LYS A 372 6.37 2.24 -10.13
C LYS A 372 4.89 2.16 -9.74
N ILE A 373 4.01 2.91 -10.40
CA ILE A 373 2.56 2.82 -10.18
C ILE A 373 2.02 1.46 -10.65
N LYS A 374 2.44 0.97 -11.83
CA LYS A 374 2.01 -0.33 -12.38
C LYS A 374 2.34 -1.50 -11.45
N ASP A 375 3.52 -1.47 -10.83
CA ASP A 375 3.99 -2.54 -9.95
C ASP A 375 3.67 -2.30 -8.46
N LEU A 376 3.01 -1.20 -8.11
CA LEU A 376 2.76 -0.81 -6.72
C LEU A 376 2.01 -1.90 -5.92
N HIS A 377 1.14 -2.65 -6.60
CA HIS A 377 0.40 -3.79 -6.04
C HIS A 377 1.28 -4.95 -5.55
N LYS A 378 2.55 -5.01 -5.96
CA LYS A 378 3.53 -6.03 -5.58
C LYS A 378 4.42 -5.59 -4.40
N TYR A 379 4.40 -4.29 -4.07
CA TYR A 379 5.29 -3.68 -3.09
C TYR A 379 4.50 -2.90 -2.02
N ASP A 380 4.38 -1.58 -2.16
CA ASP A 380 3.82 -0.70 -1.13
C ASP A 380 2.34 -0.95 -0.86
N CYS A 381 1.52 -1.19 -1.88
CA CYS A 381 0.12 -1.60 -1.66
C CYS A 381 0.04 -2.97 -0.99
N LEU A 382 0.93 -3.91 -1.34
CA LEU A 382 0.99 -5.24 -0.71
C LEU A 382 1.27 -5.11 0.78
N ARG A 383 2.30 -4.36 1.16
CA ARG A 383 2.67 -4.04 2.53
C ARG A 383 1.54 -3.32 3.25
N ALA A 384 1.13 -2.16 2.75
CA ALA A 384 0.16 -1.29 3.40
C ALA A 384 -1.15 -2.05 3.64
N ASN A 385 -1.56 -2.90 2.71
CA ASN A 385 -2.75 -3.69 2.89
C ASN A 385 -2.56 -4.86 3.86
N LYS A 386 -1.62 -5.77 3.57
CA LYS A 386 -1.52 -7.04 4.29
C LYS A 386 -0.95 -6.89 5.69
N ALA A 387 -0.02 -5.96 5.91
CA ALA A 387 0.52 -5.72 7.24
C ALA A 387 -0.53 -5.14 8.20
N THR A 388 -1.40 -4.22 7.72
CA THR A 388 -2.49 -3.70 8.57
C THR A 388 -3.64 -4.70 8.71
N CYS A 389 -4.00 -5.39 7.64
CA CYS A 389 -5.07 -6.39 7.66
C CYS A 389 -4.70 -7.62 8.51
N ALA A 390 -3.42 -7.89 8.77
CA ALA A 390 -3.01 -8.93 9.73
C ALA A 390 -3.63 -8.74 11.13
N TRP A 391 -4.07 -7.51 11.45
CA TRP A 391 -4.72 -7.18 12.72
C TRP A 391 -6.12 -6.58 12.52
N GLY A 392 -6.76 -6.82 11.38
CA GLY A 392 -8.11 -6.31 11.10
C GLY A 392 -8.17 -4.78 11.12
N VAL A 393 -7.16 -4.12 10.54
CA VAL A 393 -7.11 -2.67 10.33
C VAL A 393 -7.05 -2.39 8.83
N GLU A 394 -8.03 -1.64 8.34
CA GLU A 394 -8.07 -1.14 6.97
C GLU A 394 -7.14 0.06 6.77
N ALA A 395 -6.32 0.04 5.72
CA ALA A 395 -5.53 1.18 5.29
C ALA A 395 -6.14 1.81 4.03
N ARG A 396 -6.35 3.13 4.06
CA ARG A 396 -6.85 3.94 2.94
C ARG A 396 -5.74 4.87 2.45
N VAL A 397 -5.59 4.97 1.13
CA VAL A 397 -4.44 5.63 0.47
C VAL A 397 -4.92 6.73 -0.49
N PRO A 398 -5.10 7.98 -0.01
CA PRO A 398 -5.63 9.09 -0.82
C PRO A 398 -4.79 9.43 -2.06
N PHE A 399 -3.47 9.26 -2.01
CA PHE A 399 -2.61 9.48 -3.17
C PHE A 399 -2.93 8.54 -4.33
N LEU A 400 -3.56 7.39 -4.07
CA LEU A 400 -3.92 6.42 -5.11
C LEU A 400 -5.36 6.58 -5.61
N ASP A 401 -5.96 7.74 -5.38
CA ASP A 401 -7.24 8.10 -5.98
C ASP A 401 -7.14 8.24 -7.50
N LYS A 402 -8.11 7.68 -8.23
CA LYS A 402 -8.13 7.66 -9.69
C LYS A 402 -8.02 9.08 -10.28
N GLU A 403 -8.84 10.01 -9.79
CA GLU A 403 -8.85 11.41 -10.26
C GLU A 403 -7.53 12.11 -9.90
N PHE A 404 -7.00 11.86 -8.70
CA PHE A 404 -5.73 12.45 -8.27
C PHE A 404 -4.54 11.93 -9.06
N ILE A 405 -4.45 10.62 -9.32
CA ILE A 405 -3.42 10.04 -10.17
C ILE A 405 -3.51 10.65 -11.57
N ASP A 406 -4.71 10.74 -12.17
CA ASP A 406 -4.87 11.27 -13.53
C ASP A 406 -4.40 12.74 -13.61
N VAL A 407 -4.77 13.57 -12.63
CA VAL A 407 -4.27 14.95 -12.52
C VAL A 407 -2.75 14.97 -12.37
N ALA A 408 -2.22 14.27 -11.37
CA ALA A 408 -0.80 14.31 -11.04
C ALA A 408 0.06 13.75 -12.19
N MET A 409 -0.39 12.69 -12.85
CA MET A 409 0.33 12.04 -13.96
C MET A 409 0.16 12.75 -15.30
N SER A 410 -0.74 13.74 -15.41
CA SER A 410 -0.84 14.60 -16.60
C SER A 410 0.15 15.79 -16.59
N ILE A 411 0.72 16.15 -15.42
CA ILE A 411 1.68 17.26 -15.30
C ILE A 411 2.93 16.97 -16.13
N ASP A 412 3.41 17.94 -16.91
CA ASP A 412 4.69 17.85 -17.61
C ASP A 412 5.79 17.45 -16.59
N PRO A 413 6.47 16.31 -16.77
CA PRO A 413 7.39 15.79 -15.78
C PRO A 413 8.60 16.72 -15.54
N GLU A 414 8.86 17.71 -16.40
CA GLU A 414 9.83 18.78 -16.15
C GLU A 414 9.56 19.53 -14.84
N TRP A 415 8.28 19.67 -14.44
CA TRP A 415 7.93 20.27 -13.15
C TRP A 415 8.23 19.36 -11.96
N LYS A 416 8.19 18.04 -12.17
CA LYS A 416 8.47 17.02 -11.15
C LYS A 416 9.97 16.73 -11.00
N MET A 417 10.76 17.03 -12.03
CA MET A 417 12.21 16.87 -12.00
C MET A 417 12.82 17.64 -10.83
N ILE A 418 13.77 16.99 -10.19
CA ILE A 418 14.50 17.55 -9.06
C ILE A 418 15.58 18.46 -9.62
N ARG A 419 15.49 19.75 -9.29
CA ARG A 419 16.30 20.83 -9.86
C ARG A 419 16.81 21.72 -8.73
N PRO A 420 17.89 21.32 -8.03
CA PRO A 420 18.47 22.11 -6.94
C PRO A 420 18.88 23.53 -7.38
N ASP A 421 19.27 23.70 -8.64
CA ASP A 421 19.57 25.00 -9.27
C ASP A 421 18.36 25.95 -9.28
N LEU A 422 17.14 25.39 -9.25
CA LEU A 422 15.87 26.13 -9.16
C LEU A 422 15.23 26.05 -7.76
N GLY A 423 15.95 25.52 -6.77
CA GLY A 423 15.41 25.27 -5.43
C GLY A 423 14.33 24.18 -5.37
N ARG A 424 14.23 23.32 -6.39
CA ARG A 424 13.25 22.23 -6.44
C ARG A 424 13.83 20.94 -5.89
N ILE A 425 13.30 20.50 -4.76
CA ILE A 425 13.61 19.19 -4.15
C ILE A 425 12.61 18.12 -4.62
N GLU A 426 12.78 16.87 -4.19
CA GLU A 426 11.82 15.80 -4.49
C GLU A 426 10.39 16.19 -4.09
N LYS A 427 9.43 15.87 -4.97
CA LYS A 427 8.02 16.23 -4.82
C LYS A 427 7.76 17.73 -4.69
N TRP A 428 8.61 18.60 -5.24
CA TRP A 428 8.44 20.06 -5.14
C TRP A 428 7.04 20.53 -5.55
N VAL A 429 6.46 19.97 -6.62
CA VAL A 429 5.09 20.31 -7.06
C VAL A 429 4.02 20.02 -5.98
N LEU A 430 4.20 18.97 -5.18
CA LEU A 430 3.27 18.67 -4.08
C LEU A 430 3.52 19.63 -2.92
N ARG A 431 4.78 19.87 -2.55
CA ARG A 431 5.15 20.78 -1.46
C ARG A 431 4.66 22.19 -1.74
N ASN A 432 4.92 22.70 -2.94
CA ASN A 432 4.49 24.01 -3.40
C ASN A 432 2.96 24.11 -3.49
N ALA A 433 2.27 23.06 -3.94
CA ALA A 433 0.81 23.04 -3.94
C ALA A 433 0.23 23.23 -2.53
N PHE A 434 0.92 22.85 -1.44
CA PHE A 434 0.45 22.99 -0.05
C PHE A 434 1.15 24.10 0.75
N ASP A 435 1.98 24.92 0.10
CA ASP A 435 2.63 26.08 0.71
C ASP A 435 1.66 27.27 0.73
N ASP A 436 0.77 27.28 1.72
CA ASP A 436 -0.23 28.33 1.93
C ASP A 436 0.17 29.22 3.11
N GLU A 437 0.61 30.45 2.82
CA GLU A 437 1.05 31.38 3.87
C GLU A 437 -0.10 31.89 4.76
N LYS A 438 -1.34 31.89 4.25
CA LYS A 438 -2.50 32.38 5.00
C LYS A 438 -3.07 31.30 5.90
N ASN A 439 -3.17 30.09 5.37
CA ASN A 439 -3.71 28.93 6.07
C ASN A 439 -2.74 27.75 5.91
N PRO A 440 -1.60 27.75 6.61
CA PRO A 440 -0.55 26.74 6.43
C PRO A 440 -1.01 25.34 6.83
N TYR A 441 -0.76 24.36 5.97
CA TYR A 441 -1.09 22.94 6.23
C TYR A 441 -0.08 22.31 7.19
N LEU A 442 1.17 22.73 7.10
CA LEU A 442 2.30 22.20 7.86
C LEU A 442 3.29 23.33 8.17
N PRO A 443 4.16 23.17 9.20
CA PRO A 443 5.32 24.04 9.37
C PRO A 443 6.22 24.01 8.13
N LYS A 444 6.78 25.15 7.72
CA LYS A 444 7.59 25.25 6.48
C LYS A 444 8.77 24.27 6.47
N HIS A 445 9.44 24.05 7.60
CA HIS A 445 10.57 23.12 7.66
C HIS A 445 10.15 21.64 7.58
N ILE A 446 8.90 21.28 7.94
CA ILE A 446 8.34 19.94 7.67
C ILE A 446 7.93 19.85 6.19
N LEU A 447 7.24 20.87 5.67
CA LEU A 447 6.77 20.92 4.29
C LEU A 447 7.91 20.79 3.28
N TYR A 448 9.10 21.29 3.60
CA TYR A 448 10.30 21.20 2.77
C TYR A 448 11.40 20.28 3.35
N ARG A 449 11.05 19.41 4.31
CA ARG A 449 11.98 18.38 4.82
C ARG A 449 12.33 17.38 3.73
N GLN A 450 13.62 17.08 3.55
CA GLN A 450 14.10 16.04 2.63
C GLN A 450 13.51 14.66 3.00
N LYS A 451 13.26 13.83 1.99
CA LYS A 451 12.77 12.46 2.13
C LYS A 451 13.66 11.60 3.04
N GLU A 452 13.02 10.98 4.02
CA GLU A 452 13.53 9.86 4.81
C GLU A 452 12.76 8.58 4.42
N GLN A 453 13.46 7.48 4.14
CA GLN A 453 12.80 6.21 3.82
C GLN A 453 12.31 5.52 5.10
N PHE A 454 11.12 4.91 5.07
CA PHE A 454 10.45 4.39 6.28
C PHE A 454 11.33 3.41 7.08
N SER A 455 11.99 2.46 6.40
CA SER A 455 12.86 1.48 7.06
C SER A 455 14.08 2.08 7.76
N ASP A 456 14.51 3.28 7.36
CA ASP A 456 15.60 4.02 7.98
C ASP A 456 15.08 4.99 9.07
N GLY A 457 13.95 5.66 8.80
CA GLY A 457 13.27 6.58 9.72
C GLY A 457 12.74 5.93 11.00
N VAL A 458 12.40 4.62 10.96
CA VAL A 458 12.03 3.84 12.16
C VAL A 458 13.21 3.60 13.11
N GLY A 459 14.45 3.82 12.68
CA GLY A 459 15.66 3.77 13.51
C GLY A 459 16.75 2.87 12.92
N TYR A 460 17.97 3.39 12.85
CA TYR A 460 19.07 2.77 12.11
C TYR A 460 19.44 1.35 12.57
N SER A 461 19.36 1.08 13.87
CA SER A 461 19.67 -0.24 14.44
C SER A 461 18.67 -1.34 14.07
N TRP A 462 17.52 -1.00 13.47
CA TRP A 462 16.58 -2.00 12.97
C TRP A 462 17.19 -2.84 11.85
N ILE A 463 17.67 -2.17 10.79
CA ILE A 463 18.28 -2.84 9.63
C ILE A 463 19.57 -3.57 10.05
N ASP A 464 20.38 -2.96 10.91
CA ASP A 464 21.63 -3.58 11.36
C ASP A 464 21.34 -4.84 12.18
N GLY A 465 20.33 -4.80 13.06
CA GLY A 465 19.87 -5.96 13.83
C GLY A 465 19.35 -7.10 12.94
N LEU A 466 18.63 -6.80 11.86
CA LEU A 466 18.19 -7.79 10.88
C LEU A 466 19.37 -8.46 10.16
N LYS A 467 20.35 -7.67 9.70
CA LYS A 467 21.56 -8.18 9.06
C LYS A 467 22.34 -9.07 10.02
N ASP A 468 22.54 -8.64 11.27
CA ASP A 468 23.23 -9.41 12.30
C ASP A 468 22.52 -10.72 12.64
N HIS A 469 21.18 -10.69 12.72
CA HIS A 469 20.38 -11.90 12.94
C HIS A 469 20.52 -12.88 11.78
N ALA A 470 20.39 -12.41 10.54
CA ALA A 470 20.56 -13.26 9.36
C ALA A 470 21.98 -13.84 9.27
N ASN A 471 23.01 -13.08 9.61
CA ASN A 471 24.41 -13.53 9.62
C ASN A 471 24.66 -14.67 10.60
N LYS A 472 23.91 -14.75 11.70
CA LYS A 472 23.99 -15.86 12.68
C LYS A 472 23.28 -17.14 12.20
N HIS A 473 22.28 -17.02 11.33
CA HIS A 473 21.42 -18.13 10.91
C HIS A 473 21.72 -18.65 9.50
N VAL A 474 22.42 -17.88 8.67
CA VAL A 474 22.79 -18.25 7.31
C VAL A 474 24.31 -18.31 7.18
N SER A 475 24.83 -19.50 6.96
CA SER A 475 26.27 -19.71 6.72
C SER A 475 26.68 -19.25 5.31
N ASP A 476 27.98 -19.03 5.12
CA ASP A 476 28.51 -18.70 3.78
C ASP A 476 28.25 -19.84 2.79
N THR A 477 28.37 -21.09 3.23
CA THR A 477 28.06 -22.27 2.41
C THR A 477 26.60 -22.30 1.95
N MET A 478 25.65 -21.92 2.82
CA MET A 478 24.24 -21.80 2.42
C MET A 478 24.07 -20.78 1.31
N LEU A 479 24.70 -19.60 1.43
CA LEU A 479 24.62 -18.56 0.43
C LEU A 479 25.32 -18.95 -0.88
N THR A 480 26.51 -19.57 -0.83
CA THR A 480 27.22 -20.08 -2.01
C THR A 480 26.38 -21.09 -2.80
N ASN A 481 25.62 -21.93 -2.10
CA ASN A 481 24.77 -22.94 -2.72
C ASN A 481 23.33 -22.45 -2.99
N ALA A 482 23.04 -21.16 -2.79
CA ALA A 482 21.68 -20.63 -2.85
C ALA A 482 20.98 -20.87 -4.19
N SER A 483 21.70 -20.83 -5.32
CA SER A 483 21.13 -21.11 -6.65
C SER A 483 20.72 -22.56 -6.88
N PHE A 484 21.31 -23.51 -6.15
CA PHE A 484 20.89 -24.92 -6.19
C PHE A 484 19.66 -25.17 -5.31
N VAL A 485 19.55 -24.45 -4.19
CA VAL A 485 18.42 -24.59 -3.25
C VAL A 485 17.21 -23.79 -3.74
N PHE A 486 17.44 -22.59 -4.25
CA PHE A 486 16.44 -21.63 -4.71
C PHE A 486 16.75 -21.22 -6.17
N PRO A 487 16.41 -22.07 -7.16
CA PRO A 487 16.72 -21.78 -8.57
C PRO A 487 15.97 -20.56 -9.11
N ASP A 488 14.73 -20.34 -8.65
CA ASP A 488 13.94 -19.16 -8.97
C ASP A 488 14.32 -18.02 -8.02
N ASN A 489 14.76 -16.87 -8.54
CA ASN A 489 15.17 -15.69 -7.75
C ASN A 489 16.14 -16.04 -6.60
N PRO A 490 17.34 -16.57 -6.90
CA PRO A 490 18.29 -16.97 -5.87
C PRO A 490 18.67 -15.78 -4.98
N PRO A 491 18.63 -15.92 -3.64
CA PRO A 491 18.95 -14.82 -2.74
C PRO A 491 20.43 -14.45 -2.84
N ALA A 492 20.70 -13.15 -3.04
CA ALA A 492 22.07 -12.62 -3.17
C ALA A 492 22.71 -12.23 -1.82
N THR A 493 21.94 -12.22 -0.73
CA THR A 493 22.41 -11.86 0.61
C THR A 493 21.91 -12.85 1.65
N LYS A 494 22.58 -12.94 2.80
CA LYS A 494 22.16 -13.79 3.92
C LYS A 494 20.78 -13.41 4.45
N GLU A 495 20.45 -12.12 4.47
CA GLU A 495 19.13 -11.64 4.86
C GLU A 495 18.05 -12.09 3.87
N ALA A 496 18.29 -11.94 2.56
CA ALA A 496 17.37 -12.43 1.53
C ALA A 496 17.20 -13.96 1.62
N TYR A 497 18.28 -14.70 1.92
CA TYR A 497 18.22 -16.15 2.11
C TYR A 497 17.36 -16.51 3.31
N TYR A 498 17.54 -15.82 4.44
CA TYR A 498 16.77 -16.06 5.66
C TYR A 498 15.27 -15.88 5.42
N TYR A 499 14.87 -14.78 4.77
CA TYR A 499 13.47 -14.54 4.42
C TYR A 499 12.93 -15.56 3.42
N ARG A 500 13.73 -15.90 2.40
CA ARG A 500 13.35 -16.91 1.39
C ARG A 500 13.13 -18.28 2.03
N ALA A 501 13.98 -18.70 2.96
CA ALA A 501 13.81 -19.97 3.67
C ALA A 501 12.51 -20.01 4.49
N ILE A 502 12.14 -18.90 5.14
CA ILE A 502 10.86 -18.79 5.85
C ILE A 502 9.68 -18.82 4.88
N PHE A 503 9.77 -18.10 3.76
CA PHE A 503 8.70 -18.09 2.75
C PHE A 503 8.42 -19.50 2.23
N GLU A 504 9.46 -20.28 1.89
CA GLU A 504 9.33 -21.64 1.36
C GLU A 504 8.73 -22.63 2.37
N LYS A 505 8.87 -22.37 3.69
CA LYS A 505 8.20 -23.15 4.75
C LYS A 505 6.67 -23.04 4.63
N PHE A 506 6.15 -21.87 4.28
CA PHE A 506 4.72 -21.63 4.16
C PHE A 506 4.18 -21.86 2.74
N PHE A 507 4.98 -21.52 1.72
CA PHE A 507 4.55 -21.44 0.33
C PHE A 507 5.55 -22.13 -0.63
N PRO A 508 5.72 -23.46 -0.54
CA PRO A 508 6.75 -24.20 -1.29
C PRO A 508 6.45 -24.37 -2.79
N LYS A 509 5.30 -23.92 -3.29
CA LYS A 509 4.90 -24.10 -4.69
C LYS A 509 5.54 -23.07 -5.62
N SER A 510 5.82 -23.46 -6.87
CA SER A 510 6.34 -22.56 -7.90
C SER A 510 5.41 -21.38 -8.17
N ALA A 511 4.10 -21.63 -8.17
CA ALA A 511 3.08 -20.58 -8.30
C ALA A 511 3.24 -19.48 -7.25
N ALA A 512 3.50 -19.82 -5.98
CA ALA A 512 3.76 -18.84 -4.93
C ALA A 512 5.00 -18.01 -5.22
N ARG A 513 6.12 -18.66 -5.59
CA ARG A 513 7.38 -17.98 -5.91
C ARG A 513 7.20 -16.97 -7.04
N ALA A 514 6.42 -17.31 -8.06
CA ALA A 514 6.14 -16.46 -9.22
C ALA A 514 5.31 -15.21 -8.88
N THR A 515 4.62 -15.17 -7.73
CA THR A 515 3.91 -13.97 -7.28
C THR A 515 4.83 -12.89 -6.72
N VAL A 516 6.07 -13.25 -6.37
CA VAL A 516 7.05 -12.33 -5.80
C VAL A 516 8.01 -11.87 -6.91
N PRO A 517 8.09 -10.56 -7.18
CA PRO A 517 8.96 -10.05 -8.23
C PRO A 517 10.42 -10.32 -7.90
N GLY A 518 11.20 -10.68 -8.92
CA GLY A 518 12.64 -10.82 -8.86
C GLY A 518 13.38 -9.71 -9.61
N GLY A 519 14.71 -9.72 -9.51
CA GLY A 519 15.58 -8.79 -10.22
C GLY A 519 16.29 -7.79 -9.32
N PRO A 520 17.19 -6.98 -9.88
CA PRO A 520 17.97 -6.01 -9.11
C PRO A 520 17.10 -4.81 -8.68
N SER A 521 17.28 -4.36 -7.44
CA SER A 521 16.67 -3.14 -6.90
C SER A 521 17.64 -2.46 -5.93
N VAL A 522 17.75 -1.14 -6.01
CA VAL A 522 18.56 -0.30 -5.11
C VAL A 522 17.71 0.88 -4.65
N ALA A 523 17.61 1.13 -3.35
CA ALA A 523 16.81 2.24 -2.80
C ALA A 523 15.37 2.33 -3.36
N CYS A 524 14.66 1.20 -3.43
CA CYS A 524 13.32 1.06 -4.04
C CYS A 524 13.23 1.31 -5.56
N SER A 525 14.35 1.39 -6.27
CA SER A 525 14.38 1.58 -7.72
C SER A 525 13.91 0.35 -8.48
N THR A 526 13.38 0.56 -9.69
CA THR A 526 13.27 -0.53 -10.67
C THR A 526 14.65 -0.91 -11.21
N ALA A 527 14.74 -2.09 -11.83
CA ALA A 527 15.95 -2.52 -12.54
C ALA A 527 16.39 -1.50 -13.61
N LYS A 528 15.43 -0.82 -14.26
CA LYS A 528 15.73 0.21 -15.26
C LYS A 528 16.38 1.45 -14.63
N ALA A 529 15.89 1.90 -13.49
CA ALA A 529 16.46 3.04 -12.79
C ALA A 529 17.85 2.76 -12.18
N VAL A 530 18.22 1.49 -11.94
CA VAL A 530 19.61 1.13 -11.56
C VAL A 530 20.60 1.53 -12.67
N GLU A 531 20.18 1.58 -13.93
CA GLU A 531 21.04 1.97 -15.06
C GLU A 531 21.37 3.47 -15.10
N TRP A 532 20.65 4.31 -14.32
CA TRP A 532 20.86 5.76 -14.32
C TRP A 532 22.16 6.20 -13.65
N ASP A 533 22.75 5.35 -12.81
CA ASP A 533 24.06 5.60 -12.23
C ASP A 533 24.94 4.34 -12.21
N ALA A 534 26.08 4.42 -12.88
CA ALA A 534 27.07 3.35 -12.91
C ALA A 534 27.55 2.93 -11.50
N ALA A 535 27.55 3.84 -10.52
CA ALA A 535 27.93 3.57 -9.13
C ALA A 535 26.94 2.65 -8.38
N TRP A 536 25.72 2.45 -8.90
CA TRP A 536 24.76 1.52 -8.33
C TRP A 536 24.94 0.08 -8.81
N LYS A 537 25.74 -0.12 -9.86
CA LYS A 537 26.05 -1.45 -10.36
C LYS A 537 26.84 -2.24 -9.31
N GLY A 538 26.21 -3.27 -8.76
CA GLY A 538 26.82 -4.15 -7.74
C GLY A 538 26.54 -3.77 -6.29
N ASN A 539 25.79 -2.68 -6.03
CA ASN A 539 25.28 -2.42 -4.68
C ASN A 539 24.05 -3.31 -4.42
N LEU A 540 24.13 -4.16 -3.41
CA LEU A 540 23.07 -5.11 -3.04
C LEU A 540 22.20 -4.62 -1.87
N ASP A 541 22.46 -3.43 -1.32
CA ASP A 541 21.61 -2.86 -0.26
C ASP A 541 20.43 -2.10 -0.86
N PRO A 542 19.18 -2.55 -0.64
CA PRO A 542 18.02 -1.88 -1.21
C PRO A 542 17.51 -0.71 -0.34
N SER A 543 18.21 -0.34 0.74
CA SER A 543 17.84 0.80 1.60
C SER A 543 18.19 2.16 1.00
N GLY A 544 17.58 3.22 1.54
CA GLY A 544 17.86 4.60 1.14
C GLY A 544 19.31 5.01 1.39
N ARG A 545 20.00 4.30 2.30
CA ARG A 545 21.44 4.44 2.58
C ARG A 545 22.31 4.23 1.34
N ALA A 546 21.83 3.49 0.35
CA ALA A 546 22.53 3.24 -0.91
C ALA A 546 22.58 4.47 -1.84
N ALA A 547 21.76 5.50 -1.60
CA ALA A 547 21.77 6.77 -2.35
C ALA A 547 22.88 7.73 -1.85
N LEU A 548 24.12 7.23 -1.82
CA LEU A 548 25.30 8.00 -1.37
C LEU A 548 25.46 9.31 -2.16
N GLY A 549 25.71 10.41 -1.44
CA GLY A 549 25.93 11.74 -2.01
C GLY A 549 24.68 12.62 -2.20
N VAL A 550 23.47 12.10 -1.97
CA VAL A 550 22.20 12.85 -2.10
C VAL A 550 21.58 13.19 -0.74
N HIS A 551 21.76 12.33 0.26
CA HIS A 551 21.18 12.49 1.59
C HIS A 551 22.03 13.43 2.45
N VAL A 552 21.56 14.67 2.64
CA VAL A 552 22.36 15.72 3.31
C VAL A 552 22.43 15.51 4.83
N ALA A 553 21.34 15.03 5.45
CA ALA A 553 21.23 14.94 6.91
C ALA A 553 21.87 13.68 7.57
N ALA A 554 22.19 12.63 6.80
CA ALA A 554 22.61 11.35 7.39
C ALA A 554 24.07 11.34 7.88
N TYR A 555 24.90 12.30 7.46
CA TYR A 555 26.36 12.25 7.65
C TYR A 555 26.94 13.36 8.52
N GLU A 556 26.12 14.22 9.13
CA GLU A 556 26.61 15.23 10.08
C GLU A 556 26.86 14.65 11.49
N GLY A 557 26.32 13.46 11.80
CA GLY A 557 26.44 12.81 13.12
C GLY A 557 27.80 12.15 13.41
N ASP A 558 28.54 11.71 12.38
CA ASP A 558 29.77 10.91 12.57
C ASP A 558 31.08 11.71 12.42
N LYS A 559 31.01 13.00 12.05
CA LYS A 559 32.21 13.85 11.88
C LYS A 559 32.50 14.78 13.06
N ALA A 560 31.70 14.74 14.12
CA ALA A 560 31.88 15.62 15.28
C ALA A 560 32.91 15.11 16.31
N ALA A 561 33.49 13.92 16.14
CA ALA A 561 34.37 13.32 17.14
C ALA A 561 35.88 13.58 16.96
N ASP A 562 36.35 14.23 15.89
CA ASP A 562 37.80 14.35 15.66
C ASP A 562 38.28 15.67 15.03
N VAL A 563 37.87 16.80 15.62
CA VAL A 563 38.51 18.09 15.33
C VAL A 563 38.98 18.73 16.62
N ARG A 564 40.27 18.54 16.93
CA ARG A 564 41.00 19.22 18.01
C ARG A 564 40.90 20.75 17.88
N PRO A 565 40.76 21.50 19.01
CA PRO A 565 40.48 22.93 19.04
C PRO A 565 41.72 23.82 18.77
N GLU A 566 42.57 23.46 17.81
CA GLU A 566 43.75 24.29 17.44
C GLU A 566 43.59 24.97 16.07
N LYS A 567 42.60 24.57 15.25
CA LYS A 567 42.38 25.16 13.92
C LYS A 567 41.44 26.37 13.90
N LEU A 568 40.64 26.59 14.94
CA LEU A 568 39.74 27.74 15.04
C LEU A 568 40.43 29.02 15.51
N GLN A 569 41.57 28.92 16.20
CA GLN A 569 42.31 30.10 16.68
C GLN A 569 43.15 30.75 15.57
N LYS A 570 43.68 29.96 14.63
CA LYS A 570 44.48 30.46 13.50
C LYS A 570 43.67 31.12 12.37
N LEU A 571 42.34 30.98 12.36
CA LEU A 571 41.49 31.65 11.37
C LEU A 571 41.01 33.03 11.85
N ALA A 572 40.97 33.27 13.17
CA ALA A 572 40.58 34.54 13.76
C ALA A 572 41.72 35.58 13.74
N GLU A 573 42.98 35.16 13.73
CA GLU A 573 44.14 36.08 13.69
C GLU A 573 44.45 36.59 12.26
N LYS A 574 43.97 35.90 11.21
CA LYS A 574 44.24 36.31 9.81
C LYS A 574 43.26 37.31 9.20
N THR A 575 42.15 37.59 9.88
CA THR A 575 41.15 38.59 9.42
C THR A 575 41.32 39.97 10.05
N ALA A 576 42.29 40.14 10.96
CA ALA A 576 42.55 41.42 11.64
C ALA A 576 43.65 42.29 10.98
N GLU A 577 44.40 41.78 10.00
CA GLU A 577 45.51 42.51 9.35
C GLU A 577 45.21 43.08 7.95
N ALA A 578 43.95 43.07 7.50
CA ALA A 578 43.57 43.59 6.17
C ALA A 578 42.84 44.94 6.18
N ILE A 579 42.86 45.68 7.31
CA ILE A 579 42.34 47.05 7.39
C ILE A 579 43.26 47.91 8.28
N VAL A 580 44.36 48.40 7.70
CA VAL A 580 45.01 49.69 8.01
C VAL A 580 45.64 50.22 6.72
#